data_AF-A0A3D0Y6S4-F1
#
_entry.id   AF-A0A3D0Y6S4-F1
#
_cell.length_a   1.000
_cell.length_b   1.000
_cell.length_c   1.000
_cell.angle_alpha   90.00
_cell.angle_beta   90.00
_cell.angle_gamma   90.00
#
_symmetry.space_group_name_H-M   'P 1'
#
loop_
_entity.id
_entity.type
_entity.pdbx_description
1 polymer ?
#
loop_
_entity_poly.entity_id
_entity_poly.type
_entity_poly.pdbx_seq_one_letter_code
_entity_poly.pdbx_strand_id
1 'polypeptide(L)'
;MNKYVLIILIIQIFLTGCNNINKGEELLINKENNDIAISEKDGKAQPGINNKQGAKYISDKFGFTIDIPAEWVGSYRVDEFEEGVNFVFIGESQVSKQGVDMFTITTLSNEEEEEYNKTGYVRFCDSVIKVGVVEEKNYYYCTGTDAPSGIFEAMGIEISEAEEILMKNDLKKYLEMVENQYNVATTFKEVIK
;
A
#
# COMPACT_ATOMS: atom_id res chain seq x y z
N MET A 1 0.10 68.23 8.81
CA MET A 1 -0.41 66.90 8.40
C MET A 1 0.74 65.91 8.48
N ASN A 2 0.81 65.13 9.56
CA ASN A 2 1.84 64.11 9.77
C ASN A 2 1.15 62.86 10.31
N LYS A 3 0.99 61.85 9.46
CA LYS A 3 0.65 60.49 9.86
C LYS A 3 1.25 59.57 8.81
N TYR A 4 2.19 58.73 9.20
CA TYR A 4 2.41 57.32 8.81
C TYR A 4 3.79 56.94 9.35
N VAL A 5 3.83 56.57 10.63
CA VAL A 5 4.96 55.88 11.23
C VAL A 5 4.76 54.40 10.92
N LEU A 6 5.61 53.87 10.05
CA LEU A 6 5.68 52.46 9.67
C LEU A 6 6.37 51.70 10.81
N ILE A 7 5.60 50.93 11.58
CA ILE A 7 6.14 50.02 12.61
C ILE A 7 6.34 48.65 11.95
N ILE A 8 7.58 48.31 11.65
CA ILE A 8 8.00 46.96 11.25
C ILE A 8 8.25 46.16 12.53
N LEU A 9 7.32 45.26 12.86
CA LEU A 9 7.46 44.34 13.98
C LEU A 9 8.28 43.12 13.51
N ILE A 10 9.54 43.07 13.90
CA ILE A 10 10.43 41.91 13.71
C ILE A 10 10.10 40.90 14.81
N ILE A 11 9.42 39.81 14.46
CA ILE A 11 9.23 38.67 15.35
C ILE A 11 10.40 37.70 15.11
N GLN A 12 11.41 37.73 15.99
CA GLN A 12 12.37 36.65 16.14
C GLN A 12 11.83 35.64 17.16
N ILE A 13 11.34 34.50 16.68
CA ILE A 13 11.01 33.37 17.55
C ILE A 13 12.31 32.62 17.82
N PHE A 14 12.77 32.70 19.06
CA PHE A 14 13.83 31.88 19.62
C PHE A 14 13.38 30.41 19.65
N LEU A 15 14.06 29.55 18.90
CA LEU A 15 14.01 28.10 19.09
C LEU A 15 14.97 27.74 20.23
N THR A 16 14.44 27.63 21.44
CA THR A 16 15.09 26.94 22.56
C THR A 16 14.07 26.00 23.19
N GLY A 17 14.39 24.70 23.21
CA GLY A 17 13.63 23.76 24.02
C GLY A 17 13.79 22.30 23.64
N CYS A 18 15.00 21.75 23.73
CA CYS A 18 15.14 20.33 24.03
C CYS A 18 14.58 20.10 25.43
N ASN A 19 13.60 19.22 25.58
CA ASN A 19 13.33 18.59 26.87
C ASN A 19 13.30 17.08 26.69
N ASN A 20 14.24 16.43 27.37
CA ASN A 20 14.29 15.01 27.65
C ASN A 20 12.98 14.56 28.31
N ILE A 21 12.36 13.51 27.78
CA ILE A 21 11.41 12.70 28.55
C ILE A 21 12.07 11.37 28.85
N ASN A 22 12.04 11.06 30.13
CA ASN A 22 12.63 9.91 30.78
C ASN A 22 12.02 8.59 30.33
N LYS A 23 12.87 7.57 30.45
CA LYS A 23 12.61 6.14 30.56
C LYS A 23 11.34 5.78 31.33
N GLY A 24 10.68 4.72 30.86
CA GLY A 24 10.05 3.73 31.73
C GLY A 24 8.63 3.35 31.31
N GLU A 25 8.51 2.29 30.50
CA GLU A 25 7.71 1.10 30.86
C GLU A 25 7.87 0.06 29.72
N GLU A 26 8.60 -0.99 30.05
CA GLU A 26 8.78 -2.17 29.21
C GLU A 26 7.50 -3.00 29.33
N LEU A 27 6.61 -2.86 28.34
CA LEU A 27 5.39 -3.64 28.28
C LEU A 27 5.75 -5.05 27.79
N LEU A 28 5.89 -5.98 28.75
CA LEU A 28 5.97 -7.41 28.51
C LEU A 28 4.64 -7.89 27.91
N ILE A 29 4.53 -7.85 26.59
CA ILE A 29 3.50 -8.59 25.86
C ILE A 29 4.00 -10.02 25.70
N ASN A 30 3.64 -10.87 26.66
CA ASN A 30 3.48 -12.29 26.40
C ASN A 30 2.37 -12.44 25.37
N LYS A 31 2.73 -12.63 24.09
CA LYS A 31 1.80 -13.18 23.10
C LYS A 31 2.20 -14.63 22.88
N GLU A 32 1.55 -15.49 23.65
CA GLU A 32 1.52 -16.93 23.44
C GLU A 32 1.22 -17.23 21.97
N ASN A 33 1.86 -18.31 21.52
CA ASN A 33 1.63 -18.99 20.25
C ASN A 33 0.13 -19.15 20.00
N ASN A 34 -0.41 -18.33 19.11
CA ASN A 34 -1.73 -18.55 18.57
C ASN A 34 -1.56 -19.44 17.34
N ASP A 35 -1.51 -20.75 17.57
CA ASP A 35 -1.74 -21.76 16.55
C ASP A 35 -3.17 -21.59 16.04
N ILE A 36 -3.32 -20.86 14.93
CA ILE A 36 -4.58 -20.79 14.22
C ILE A 36 -4.71 -22.11 13.45
N ALA A 37 -5.45 -23.04 14.05
CA ALA A 37 -6.07 -24.14 13.33
C ALA A 37 -7.08 -23.57 12.32
N ILE A 38 -6.68 -23.52 11.04
CA ILE A 38 -7.59 -23.18 9.94
C ILE A 38 -8.37 -24.45 9.59
N SER A 39 -9.67 -24.44 9.88
CA SER A 39 -10.58 -25.50 9.42
C SER A 39 -10.84 -25.34 7.92
N GLU A 40 -10.61 -26.40 7.17
CA GLU A 40 -10.94 -26.53 5.75
C GLU A 40 -12.45 -26.36 5.52
N LYS A 41 -12.82 -25.38 4.69
CA LYS A 41 -13.93 -25.54 3.73
C LYS A 41 -13.84 -24.50 2.61
N ASP A 42 -13.49 -25.03 1.44
CA ASP A 42 -13.79 -24.56 0.08
C ASP A 42 -13.32 -23.15 -0.35
N GLY A 43 -12.29 -23.12 -1.21
CA GLY A 43 -12.14 -22.08 -2.24
C GLY A 43 -10.82 -21.27 -2.25
N LYS A 44 -9.70 -21.93 -2.54
CA LYS A 44 -8.43 -21.39 -3.08
C LYS A 44 -8.01 -19.95 -2.69
N ALA A 45 -7.11 -19.86 -1.69
CA ALA A 45 -5.89 -19.03 -1.73
C ALA A 45 -4.94 -19.46 -0.60
N GLN A 46 -3.65 -19.67 -0.93
CA GLN A 46 -2.45 -19.25 -0.19
C GLN A 46 -1.26 -20.20 -0.44
N PRO A 47 -0.15 -19.72 -1.02
CA PRO A 47 1.17 -20.12 -0.58
C PRO A 47 1.58 -19.24 0.62
N GLY A 48 1.81 -19.89 1.76
CA GLY A 48 2.13 -19.23 3.02
C GLY A 48 3.45 -18.46 2.98
N ILE A 49 3.44 -17.27 3.60
CA ILE A 49 4.62 -16.42 3.76
C ILE A 49 5.15 -16.61 5.19
N ASN A 50 6.27 -17.30 5.33
CA ASN A 50 7.06 -17.29 6.56
C ASN A 50 8.54 -17.17 6.17
N ASN A 51 9.12 -15.97 6.28
CA ASN A 51 10.51 -15.72 6.69
C ASN A 51 10.83 -14.21 6.71
N LYS A 52 11.61 -13.77 7.72
CA LYS A 52 12.01 -12.37 7.99
C LYS A 52 13.14 -11.83 7.08
N GLN A 53 13.21 -12.28 5.84
CA GLN A 53 13.92 -11.61 4.73
C GLN A 53 12.86 -11.30 3.69
N GLY A 54 12.87 -10.09 3.11
CA GLY A 54 11.82 -9.58 2.21
C GLY A 54 11.16 -10.70 1.39
N ALA A 55 9.84 -10.83 1.55
CA ALA A 55 9.11 -11.92 0.93
C ALA A 55 9.17 -11.76 -0.58
N LYS A 56 9.31 -12.84 -1.34
CA LYS A 56 9.19 -12.79 -2.79
C LYS A 56 7.80 -13.25 -3.18
N TYR A 57 7.06 -12.42 -3.89
CA TYR A 57 5.86 -12.83 -4.59
C TYR A 57 6.27 -13.48 -5.92
N ILE A 58 5.68 -14.64 -6.23
CA ILE A 58 5.91 -15.40 -7.47
C ILE A 58 4.53 -15.67 -8.05
N SER A 59 4.28 -15.21 -9.28
CA SER A 59 3.09 -15.61 -10.03
C SER A 59 3.46 -16.67 -11.04
N ASP A 60 3.11 -17.92 -10.76
CA ASP A 60 3.29 -19.03 -11.70
C ASP A 60 2.43 -18.85 -12.95
N LYS A 61 1.25 -18.23 -12.80
CA LYS A 61 0.31 -17.96 -13.89
C LYS A 61 0.88 -16.96 -14.90
N PHE A 62 1.53 -15.90 -14.41
CA PHE A 62 2.00 -14.80 -15.24
C PHE A 62 3.51 -14.82 -15.49
N GLY A 63 4.24 -15.72 -14.85
CA GLY A 63 5.66 -15.96 -15.11
C GLY A 63 6.59 -14.86 -14.60
N PHE A 64 6.22 -14.14 -13.54
CA PHE A 64 7.05 -13.09 -12.95
C PHE A 64 7.17 -13.20 -11.43
N THR A 65 8.14 -12.45 -10.89
CA THR A 65 8.35 -12.27 -9.45
C THR A 65 8.44 -10.81 -9.08
N ILE A 66 8.10 -10.49 -7.84
CA ILE A 66 8.21 -9.16 -7.22
C ILE A 66 8.82 -9.34 -5.83
N ASP A 67 9.84 -8.55 -5.51
CA ASP A 67 10.45 -8.51 -4.18
C ASP A 67 9.59 -7.61 -3.27
N ILE A 68 9.00 -8.20 -2.23
CA ILE A 68 8.11 -7.53 -1.27
C ILE A 68 8.90 -7.13 -0.01
N PRO A 69 8.81 -5.87 0.43
CA PRO A 69 9.49 -5.43 1.64
C PRO A 69 9.03 -6.22 2.88
N ALA A 70 9.96 -6.52 3.78
CA ALA A 70 9.66 -7.32 4.97
C ALA A 70 8.63 -6.62 5.88
N GLU A 71 8.62 -5.29 5.88
CA GLU A 71 7.68 -4.46 6.63
C GLU A 71 6.26 -4.48 6.08
N TRP A 72 6.00 -5.09 4.91
CA TRP A 72 4.65 -5.33 4.39
C TRP A 72 4.06 -6.65 4.88
N VAL A 73 4.87 -7.58 5.39
CA VAL A 73 4.40 -8.92 5.79
C VAL A 73 3.27 -8.81 6.82
N GLY A 74 2.13 -9.43 6.48
CA GLY A 74 0.91 -9.39 7.30
C GLY A 74 -0.01 -8.18 7.04
N SER A 75 0.42 -7.22 6.21
CA SER A 75 -0.35 -6.03 5.85
C SER A 75 -0.78 -5.98 4.37
N TYR A 76 -0.63 -7.08 3.63
CA TYR A 76 -1.10 -7.16 2.25
C TYR A 76 -1.61 -8.55 1.90
N ARG A 77 -2.42 -8.62 0.85
CA ARG A 77 -2.68 -9.81 0.05
C ARG A 77 -2.49 -9.50 -1.44
N VAL A 78 -2.39 -10.54 -2.25
CA VAL A 78 -2.34 -10.42 -3.71
C VAL A 78 -3.48 -11.21 -4.29
N ASP A 79 -4.33 -10.53 -5.05
CA ASP A 79 -5.50 -11.11 -5.72
C ASP A 79 -5.17 -11.24 -7.22
N GLU A 80 -5.04 -12.48 -7.72
CA GLU A 80 -4.83 -12.73 -9.16
C GLU A 80 -6.17 -12.76 -9.90
N PHE A 81 -6.25 -12.07 -11.04
CA PHE A 81 -7.41 -12.06 -11.94
C PHE A 81 -7.00 -12.47 -13.36
N GLU A 82 -7.87 -12.31 -14.36
CA GLU A 82 -7.60 -12.81 -15.72
C GLU A 82 -6.34 -12.19 -16.35
N GLU A 83 -6.18 -10.88 -16.19
CA GLU A 83 -5.20 -10.06 -16.93
C GLU A 83 -4.02 -9.59 -16.05
N GLY A 84 -4.04 -9.90 -14.75
CA GLY A 84 -3.01 -9.41 -13.85
C GLY A 84 -3.19 -9.81 -12.40
N VAL A 85 -2.53 -9.06 -11.53
CA VAL A 85 -2.53 -9.23 -10.08
C VAL A 85 -2.74 -7.89 -9.41
N ASN A 86 -3.58 -7.85 -8.38
CA ASN A 86 -3.86 -6.67 -7.59
C ASN A 86 -3.25 -6.82 -6.19
N PHE A 87 -2.45 -5.84 -5.78
CA PHE A 87 -1.89 -5.75 -4.43
C PHE A 87 -2.84 -4.95 -3.56
N VAL A 88 -3.32 -5.59 -2.49
CA VAL A 88 -4.36 -5.07 -1.61
C VAL A 88 -3.81 -4.95 -0.20
N PHE A 89 -3.92 -3.76 0.40
CA PHE A 89 -3.59 -3.52 1.81
C PHE A 89 -4.64 -4.17 2.72
N ILE A 90 -4.18 -4.80 3.79
CA ILE A 90 -5.02 -5.37 4.84
C ILE A 90 -4.55 -4.82 6.19
N GLY A 91 -5.42 -4.08 6.88
CA GLY A 91 -5.13 -3.52 8.20
C GLY A 91 -5.90 -4.21 9.33
N GLU A 92 -5.93 -3.56 10.49
CA GLU A 92 -6.56 -4.07 11.72
C GLU A 92 -7.98 -3.53 11.97
N SER A 93 -8.32 -2.37 11.41
CA SER A 93 -9.68 -1.80 11.48
C SER A 93 -10.67 -2.65 10.67
N GLN A 94 -11.94 -2.59 11.04
CA GLN A 94 -13.02 -3.26 10.32
C GLN A 94 -13.08 -2.82 8.85
N VAL A 95 -12.75 -1.55 8.59
CA VAL A 95 -12.71 -0.96 7.26
C VAL A 95 -11.60 -1.59 6.41
N SER A 96 -10.36 -1.52 6.89
CA SER A 96 -9.20 -1.98 6.12
C SER A 96 -9.06 -3.52 6.06
N LYS A 97 -9.67 -4.25 7.01
CA LYS A 97 -9.72 -5.72 7.01
C LYS A 97 -10.35 -6.31 5.75
N GLN A 98 -11.24 -5.57 5.08
CA GLN A 98 -11.86 -6.02 3.84
C GLN A 98 -10.91 -5.97 2.64
N GLY A 99 -9.88 -5.12 2.72
CA GLY A 99 -8.97 -4.83 1.62
C GLY A 99 -9.11 -3.40 1.12
N VAL A 100 -7.98 -2.73 0.94
CA VAL A 100 -7.86 -1.44 0.25
C VAL A 100 -6.90 -1.61 -0.92
N ASP A 101 -7.37 -1.37 -2.14
CA ASP A 101 -6.54 -1.50 -3.33
C ASP A 101 -5.35 -0.54 -3.27
N MET A 102 -4.16 -1.04 -3.59
CA MET A 102 -2.94 -0.22 -3.67
C MET A 102 -2.51 0.00 -5.11
N PHE A 103 -2.14 -1.09 -5.78
CA PHE A 103 -1.68 -1.08 -7.16
C PHE A 103 -1.90 -2.42 -7.82
N THR A 104 -1.94 -2.41 -9.14
CA THR A 104 -2.12 -3.58 -9.99
C THR A 104 -0.93 -3.74 -10.91
N ILE A 105 -0.51 -4.98 -11.16
CA ILE A 105 0.36 -5.34 -12.28
C ILE A 105 -0.50 -6.07 -13.30
N THR A 106 -0.70 -5.50 -14.49
CA THR A 106 -1.60 -6.03 -15.51
C THR A 106 -0.95 -6.06 -16.88
N THR A 107 -1.43 -6.94 -17.75
CA THR A 107 -1.23 -6.81 -19.19
C THR A 107 -2.25 -5.84 -19.78
N LEU A 108 -1.90 -5.19 -20.88
CA LEU A 108 -2.84 -4.44 -21.72
C LEU A 108 -3.05 -5.20 -23.02
N SER A 109 -4.25 -5.13 -23.59
CA SER A 109 -4.46 -5.54 -24.97
C SER A 109 -3.69 -4.64 -25.93
N ASN A 110 -3.47 -5.09 -27.17
CA ASN A 110 -2.79 -4.27 -28.19
C ASN A 110 -3.52 -2.93 -28.44
N GLU A 111 -4.86 -2.94 -28.37
CA GLU A 111 -5.67 -1.73 -28.56
C GLU A 111 -5.49 -0.76 -27.38
N GLU A 112 -5.50 -1.26 -26.15
CA GLU A 112 -5.26 -0.45 -24.95
C GLU A 112 -3.82 0.08 -24.88
N GLU A 113 -2.83 -0.73 -25.29
CA GLU A 113 -1.45 -0.28 -25.40
C GLU A 113 -1.30 0.80 -26.49
N GLU A 114 -1.97 0.66 -27.63
CA GLU A 114 -1.98 1.66 -28.69
C GLU A 114 -2.67 2.96 -28.23
N GLU A 115 -3.81 2.86 -27.55
CA GLU A 115 -4.53 4.00 -26.96
C GLU A 115 -3.67 4.70 -25.91
N TYR A 116 -3.04 3.94 -25.01
CA TYR A 116 -2.12 4.46 -24.01
C TYR A 116 -0.95 5.20 -24.66
N ASN A 117 -0.31 4.60 -25.67
CA ASN A 117 0.79 5.23 -26.38
C ASN A 117 0.39 6.53 -27.10
N LYS A 118 -0.88 6.65 -27.51
CA LYS A 118 -1.42 7.87 -28.15
C LYS A 118 -1.82 8.95 -27.16
N THR A 119 -2.41 8.56 -26.03
CA THR A 119 -3.13 9.47 -25.14
C THR A 119 -2.47 9.66 -23.77
N GLY A 120 -1.59 8.74 -23.39
CA GLY A 120 -1.07 8.62 -22.02
C GLY A 120 -2.11 8.11 -21.02
N TYR A 121 -3.25 7.61 -21.49
CA TYR A 121 -4.38 7.23 -20.64
C TYR A 121 -4.76 5.75 -20.85
N VAL A 122 -4.96 5.04 -19.74
CA VAL A 122 -5.70 3.78 -19.69
C VAL A 122 -6.84 3.99 -18.70
N ARG A 123 -8.03 3.48 -19.05
CA ARG A 123 -9.23 3.67 -18.23
C ARG A 123 -8.98 3.20 -16.79
N PHE A 124 -9.41 4.00 -15.82
CA PHE A 124 -9.34 3.72 -14.37
C PHE A 124 -7.95 3.68 -13.74
N CYS A 125 -6.92 4.16 -14.43
CA CYS A 125 -5.56 4.26 -13.89
C CYS A 125 -5.10 5.72 -13.81
N ASP A 126 -4.61 6.13 -12.64
CA ASP A 126 -3.96 7.43 -12.43
C ASP A 126 -2.53 7.46 -12.94
N SER A 127 -1.88 6.31 -12.93
CA SER A 127 -0.52 6.13 -13.38
C SER A 127 -0.42 4.78 -14.05
N VAL A 128 0.27 4.74 -15.19
CA VAL A 128 0.53 3.52 -15.96
C VAL A 128 2.01 3.51 -16.30
N ILE A 129 2.74 2.47 -15.90
CA ILE A 129 4.19 2.38 -16.13
C ILE A 129 4.52 0.95 -16.55
N LYS A 130 5.16 0.77 -17.70
CA LYS A 130 5.64 -0.55 -18.10
C LYS A 130 6.74 -1.03 -17.15
N VAL A 131 6.53 -2.16 -16.49
CA VAL A 131 7.46 -2.73 -15.49
C VAL A 131 8.26 -3.91 -16.03
N GLY A 132 7.81 -4.56 -17.10
CA GLY A 132 8.57 -5.67 -17.69
C GLY A 132 7.89 -6.34 -18.87
N VAL A 133 8.53 -7.41 -19.33
CA VAL A 133 8.06 -8.28 -20.41
C VAL A 133 8.24 -9.73 -19.97
N VAL A 134 7.24 -10.58 -20.22
CA VAL A 134 7.31 -12.04 -20.03
C VAL A 134 6.65 -12.70 -21.23
N GLU A 135 7.34 -13.65 -21.89
CA GLU A 135 6.80 -14.35 -23.07
C GLU A 135 6.17 -13.39 -24.12
N GLU A 136 6.88 -12.32 -24.47
CA GLU A 136 6.46 -11.26 -25.42
C GLU A 136 5.28 -10.38 -24.95
N LYS A 137 4.73 -10.60 -23.74
CA LYS A 137 3.66 -9.77 -23.17
C LYS A 137 4.24 -8.65 -22.32
N ASN A 138 3.76 -7.43 -22.54
CA ASN A 138 4.10 -6.27 -21.73
C ASN A 138 3.27 -6.24 -20.44
N TYR A 139 3.94 -6.00 -19.31
CA TYR A 139 3.29 -5.80 -18.02
C TYR A 139 3.44 -4.36 -17.55
N TYR A 140 2.36 -3.85 -16.97
CA TYR A 140 2.22 -2.46 -16.54
C TYR A 140 1.83 -2.41 -15.07
N TYR A 141 2.48 -1.54 -14.33
CA TYR A 141 2.05 -1.04 -13.04
C TYR A 141 0.96 0.00 -13.24
N CYS A 142 -0.14 -0.16 -12.50
CA CYS A 142 -1.30 0.71 -12.51
C CYS A 142 -1.76 1.05 -11.10
N THR A 143 -2.13 2.30 -10.83
CA THR A 143 -2.80 2.72 -9.57
C THR A 143 -4.20 3.23 -9.85
N GLY A 144 -5.17 2.83 -9.06
CA GLY A 144 -6.55 3.31 -9.16
C GLY A 144 -6.70 4.76 -8.71
N THR A 145 -7.74 5.43 -9.21
CA THR A 145 -7.95 6.88 -9.05
C THR A 145 -8.41 7.35 -7.67
N ASP A 146 -9.03 6.47 -6.87
CA ASP A 146 -9.85 6.93 -5.73
C ASP A 146 -9.67 6.12 -4.42
N ALA A 147 -8.63 5.29 -4.29
CA ALA A 147 -8.70 4.13 -3.40
C ALA A 147 -8.59 4.34 -1.87
N PRO A 148 -7.96 5.37 -1.26
CA PRO A 148 -7.88 5.39 0.21
C PRO A 148 -8.67 6.49 0.92
N SER A 149 -8.73 7.72 0.41
CA SER A 149 -9.31 8.85 1.17
C SER A 149 -10.80 8.61 1.45
N GLY A 150 -11.55 8.19 0.44
CA GLY A 150 -12.97 7.86 0.62
C GLY A 150 -13.21 6.71 1.59
N ILE A 151 -12.35 5.70 1.63
CA ILE A 151 -12.55 4.52 2.49
C ILE A 151 -12.38 4.87 3.97
N PHE A 152 -11.40 5.69 4.32
CA PHE A 152 -11.18 6.11 5.71
C PHE A 152 -12.07 7.29 6.14
N GLU A 153 -12.60 8.08 5.19
CA GLU A 153 -13.42 9.27 5.48
C GLU A 153 -14.95 9.04 5.37
N ALA A 154 -15.42 8.08 4.57
CA ALA A 154 -16.83 8.02 4.16
C ALA A 154 -17.75 7.14 5.02
N MET A 155 -17.27 6.53 6.11
CA MET A 155 -18.16 5.74 6.96
C MET A 155 -18.92 6.67 7.91
N GLY A 156 -20.12 7.11 7.47
CA GLY A 156 -21.14 7.76 8.30
C GLY A 156 -21.75 6.83 9.37
N ILE A 157 -20.92 5.94 9.92
CA ILE A 157 -21.22 4.99 10.97
C ILE A 157 -20.61 5.57 12.25
N GLU A 158 -21.33 5.50 13.36
CA GLU A 158 -20.80 5.84 14.67
C GLU A 158 -19.68 4.84 15.00
N ILE A 159 -18.42 5.25 14.80
CA ILE A 159 -17.25 4.44 15.11
C ILE A 159 -16.87 4.64 16.58
N SER A 160 -16.52 3.55 17.25
CA SER A 160 -15.95 3.64 18.60
C SER A 160 -14.58 4.33 18.54
N GLU A 161 -14.17 4.98 19.63
CA GLU A 161 -12.84 5.59 19.75
C GLU A 161 -11.70 4.58 19.47
N ALA A 162 -11.87 3.33 19.91
CA ALA A 162 -10.90 2.27 19.67
C ALA A 162 -10.74 1.96 18.16
N GLU A 163 -11.85 1.92 17.43
CA GLU A 163 -11.86 1.70 15.98
C GLU A 163 -11.24 2.89 15.23
N GLU A 164 -11.51 4.12 15.67
CA GLU A 164 -10.91 5.33 15.09
C GLU A 164 -9.38 5.31 15.21
N ILE A 165 -8.85 4.85 16.34
CA ILE A 165 -7.40 4.68 16.54
C ILE A 165 -6.83 3.64 15.57
N LEU A 166 -7.51 2.50 15.39
CA LEU A 166 -7.09 1.47 14.44
C LEU A 166 -7.09 2.00 13.01
N MET A 167 -8.15 2.71 12.60
CA MET A 167 -8.26 3.31 11.26
C MET A 167 -7.13 4.33 11.00
N LYS A 168 -6.78 5.16 11.98
CA LYS A 168 -5.66 6.12 11.86
C LYS A 168 -4.31 5.41 11.71
N ASN A 169 -4.09 4.34 12.47
CA ASN A 169 -2.87 3.55 12.38
C ASN A 169 -2.77 2.83 11.02
N ASP A 170 -3.87 2.25 10.56
CA ASP A 170 -3.97 1.61 9.26
C ASP A 170 -3.75 2.60 8.12
N LEU A 171 -4.38 3.78 8.16
CA LEU A 171 -4.19 4.83 7.16
C LEU A 171 -2.71 5.25 7.11
N LYS A 172 -2.08 5.45 8.27
CA LYS A 172 -0.65 5.77 8.33
C LYS A 172 0.18 4.67 7.66
N LYS A 173 -0.06 3.40 8.01
CA LYS A 173 0.67 2.25 7.44
C LYS A 173 0.44 2.12 5.93
N TYR A 174 -0.80 2.28 5.48
CA TYR A 174 -1.18 2.29 4.08
C TYR A 174 -0.41 3.38 3.31
N LEU A 175 -0.36 4.61 3.85
CA LEU A 175 0.37 5.71 3.22
C LEU A 175 1.88 5.42 3.12
N GLU A 176 2.49 4.85 4.17
CA GLU A 176 3.89 4.39 4.13
C GLU A 176 4.11 3.33 3.04
N MET A 177 3.15 2.43 2.82
CA MET A 177 3.22 1.43 1.76
C MET A 177 3.04 2.04 0.37
N VAL A 178 2.09 2.97 0.20
CA VAL A 178 1.85 3.70 -1.05
C VAL A 178 3.08 4.50 -1.48
N GLU A 179 3.77 5.16 -0.54
CA GLU A 179 5.01 5.89 -0.83
C GLU A 179 6.09 4.99 -1.45
N ASN A 180 6.08 3.69 -1.16
CA ASN A 180 7.06 2.72 -1.65
C ASN A 180 6.54 1.80 -2.76
N GLN A 181 5.25 1.84 -3.10
CA GLN A 181 4.63 0.81 -3.95
C GLN A 181 5.21 0.76 -5.37
N TYR A 182 5.63 1.89 -5.92
CA TYR A 182 6.31 1.93 -7.21
C TYR A 182 7.67 1.23 -7.17
N ASN A 183 8.47 1.45 -6.12
CA ASN A 183 9.75 0.77 -5.96
C ASN A 183 9.55 -0.75 -5.85
N VAL A 184 8.49 -1.19 -5.17
CA VAL A 184 8.10 -2.60 -5.11
C VAL A 184 7.75 -3.11 -6.51
N ALA A 185 6.86 -2.43 -7.23
CA ALA A 185 6.45 -2.84 -8.57
C ALA A 185 7.62 -2.95 -9.56
N THR A 186 8.63 -2.08 -9.45
CA THR A 186 9.82 -2.09 -10.31
C THR A 186 10.84 -3.18 -9.97
N THR A 187 10.62 -3.96 -8.90
CA THR A 187 11.39 -5.19 -8.66
C THR A 187 10.95 -6.37 -9.56
N PHE A 188 9.94 -6.14 -10.42
CA PHE A 188 9.45 -7.09 -11.41
C PHE A 188 10.59 -7.78 -12.16
N LYS A 189 10.57 -9.11 -12.15
CA LYS A 189 11.52 -9.97 -12.88
C LYS A 189 10.80 -11.16 -13.48
N GLU A 190 11.06 -11.45 -14.75
CA GLU A 190 10.64 -12.70 -15.39
C GLU A 190 11.22 -13.92 -14.65
N VAL A 191 10.40 -14.96 -14.51
CA VAL A 191 10.84 -16.27 -14.02
C VAL A 191 11.54 -16.99 -15.17
N ILE A 192 12.87 -17.03 -15.13
CA ILE A 192 13.66 -17.83 -16.08
C ILE A 192 13.44 -19.31 -15.74
N LYS A 193 12.80 -20.05 -16.65
CA LYS A 193 12.62 -21.50 -16.57
C LYS A 193 13.80 -22.26 -17.18
#